data_AF-A0A9R0WM59-F1
#
_entry.id   AF-A0A9R0WM59-F1
#
_cell.length_a   1.000
_cell.length_b   1.000
_cell.length_c   1.000
_cell.angle_alpha   90.00
_cell.angle_beta   90.00
_cell.angle_gamma   90.00
#
_symmetry.space_group_name_H-M   'P 1'
#
loop_
_entity.id
_entity.type
_entity.pdbx_description
1 polymer ?
#
loop_
_entity_poly.entity_id
_entity_poly.type
_entity_poly.pdbx_seq_one_letter_code
_entity_poly.pdbx_strand_id
1 'polypeptide(L)'
;MLFQLVVGNSQDCVPFKGRWNYNNKKLFEPVRIERWAIVNFSARCDMSRISRELINCGRTKGIIEGPYSLVDEDNQARRCAPIVRVERMFEKVKANLPGPPEFLLCVLPERKNCDIYGPWKKKNLHEMGIVTQCIVPSAKMNDQYFTNVLLKINAKLGGMNSKLALEHSRKIPVINKIPTIILGMDVSHGSPGRSDIPSIAAVVGSRCWPLISRYRASVRTQSPKVEMIDSLFKPLDNGKDDGIIRELLLDFYTTSQQRKPEQIIIFRDGVSESQFSQVLNLEVDQIIKVVLGTYLAWETFSGNVLFFFTEF
;
A
#
# COMPACT_ATOMS: atom_id res chain seq x y z
N MET A 1 13.07 5.38 -25.39
CA MET A 1 11.61 5.52 -25.30
C MET A 1 10.92 4.51 -24.37
N LEU A 2 11.57 3.40 -23.96
CA LEU A 2 10.94 2.33 -23.15
C LEU A 2 10.55 2.71 -21.70
N PHE A 3 11.23 3.68 -21.08
CA PHE A 3 11.09 3.99 -19.64
C PHE A 3 10.53 5.38 -19.36
N GLN A 4 9.64 5.85 -20.23
CA GLN A 4 8.99 7.15 -20.08
C GLN A 4 7.75 7.03 -19.20
N LEU A 5 7.51 8.03 -18.36
CA LEU A 5 6.30 8.13 -17.54
C LEU A 5 5.32 9.11 -18.16
N VAL A 6 4.03 8.87 -17.95
CA VAL A 6 2.95 9.81 -18.24
C VAL A 6 2.38 10.28 -16.90
N VAL A 7 2.31 11.59 -16.72
CA VAL A 7 1.75 12.24 -15.53
C VAL A 7 0.44 12.96 -15.89
N GLY A 8 -0.08 13.79 -14.98
CA GLY A 8 -1.33 14.54 -15.20
C GLY A 8 -1.33 15.36 -16.48
N ASN A 9 -2.51 15.57 -17.05
CA ASN A 9 -2.73 16.20 -18.36
C ASN A 9 -2.02 15.48 -19.52
N SER A 10 -1.78 14.16 -19.38
CA SER A 10 -1.06 13.34 -20.37
C SER A 10 0.33 13.87 -20.72
N GLN A 11 0.98 14.56 -19.79
CA GLN A 11 2.32 15.09 -20.00
C GLN A 11 3.37 14.00 -19.82
N ASP A 12 4.39 14.06 -20.66
CA ASP A 12 5.54 13.18 -20.58
C ASP A 12 6.49 13.60 -19.46
N CYS A 13 6.95 12.61 -18.70
CA CYS A 13 7.97 12.76 -17.67
C CYS A 13 9.08 11.76 -17.97
N VAL A 14 10.20 12.26 -18.49
CA VAL A 14 11.35 11.45 -18.87
C VAL A 14 12.31 11.37 -17.69
N PRO A 15 12.57 10.17 -17.13
CA PRO A 15 13.58 10.01 -16.10
C PRO A 15 14.99 10.28 -16.65
N PHE A 16 15.84 10.88 -15.82
CA PHE A 16 17.26 11.04 -16.09
C PHE A 16 18.06 10.25 -15.04
N LYS A 17 18.86 9.27 -15.49
CA LYS A 17 19.61 8.35 -14.61
C LYS A 17 18.73 7.74 -13.50
N GLY A 18 17.52 7.31 -13.87
CA GLY A 18 16.56 6.70 -12.94
C GLY A 18 15.86 7.68 -11.98
N ARG A 19 16.00 9.00 -12.17
CA ARG A 19 15.42 10.03 -11.29
C ARG A 19 14.51 10.97 -12.06
N TRP A 20 13.44 11.42 -11.41
CA TRP A 20 12.54 12.47 -11.89
C TRP A 20 11.92 13.19 -10.69
N ASN A 21 11.23 14.30 -10.94
CA ASN A 21 10.50 15.05 -9.93
C ASN A 21 9.14 15.52 -10.47
N TYR A 22 8.28 15.94 -9.55
CA TYR A 22 6.95 16.48 -9.84
C TYR A 22 6.92 18.02 -9.86
N ASN A 23 8.05 18.68 -10.05
CA ASN A 23 8.06 20.15 -10.19
C ASN A 23 7.23 20.53 -11.41
N ASN A 24 6.25 21.42 -11.21
CA ASN A 24 5.29 21.88 -12.23
C ASN A 24 4.48 20.77 -12.94
N LYS A 25 4.41 19.56 -12.36
CA LYS A 25 3.63 18.43 -12.89
C LYS A 25 2.41 18.14 -12.02
N LYS A 26 1.31 17.75 -12.65
CA LYS A 26 0.11 17.22 -11.97
C LYS A 26 0.17 15.70 -11.86
N LEU A 27 -0.63 15.13 -10.98
CA LEU A 27 -0.77 13.66 -10.86
C LEU A 27 -1.67 13.14 -11.99
N PHE A 28 -1.45 11.89 -12.40
CA PHE A 28 -2.19 11.25 -13.50
C PHE A 28 -3.70 11.15 -13.19
N GLU A 29 -4.05 10.57 -12.04
CA GLU A 29 -5.41 10.52 -11.49
C GLU A 29 -5.34 11.00 -10.03
N PRO A 30 -5.52 12.31 -9.76
CA PRO A 30 -5.57 12.82 -8.40
C PRO A 30 -6.91 12.50 -7.72
N VAL A 31 -6.88 12.13 -6.44
CA VAL A 31 -8.09 11.98 -5.61
C VAL A 31 -8.40 13.29 -4.92
N ARG A 32 -9.64 13.79 -5.05
CA ARG A 32 -10.12 14.93 -4.27
C ARG A 32 -10.51 14.46 -2.86
N ILE A 33 -9.93 15.09 -1.85
CA ILE A 33 -10.26 14.84 -0.44
C ILE A 33 -11.01 16.05 0.08
N GLU A 34 -12.22 15.82 0.57
CA GLU A 34 -13.06 16.89 1.09
C GLU A 34 -13.09 16.81 2.62
N ARG A 35 -13.47 15.66 3.19
CA ARG A 35 -13.59 15.49 4.66
C ARG A 35 -12.32 14.92 5.26
N TRP A 36 -11.38 15.80 5.60
CA TRP A 36 -10.15 15.41 6.30
C TRP A 36 -9.76 16.37 7.42
N ALA A 37 -8.93 15.88 8.33
CA ALA A 37 -8.40 16.66 9.45
C ALA A 37 -6.90 16.43 9.66
N ILE A 38 -6.26 17.41 10.30
CA ILE A 38 -4.91 17.27 10.85
C ILE A 38 -5.03 16.97 12.33
N VAL A 39 -4.31 15.94 12.78
CA VAL A 39 -4.32 15.45 14.15
C VAL A 39 -2.92 15.58 14.72
N ASN A 40 -2.73 16.36 15.77
CA ASN A 40 -1.41 16.73 16.25
C ASN A 40 -1.10 16.20 17.65
N PHE A 41 -0.15 15.27 17.70
CA PHE A 41 0.47 14.76 18.92
C PHE A 41 1.80 15.49 19.25
N SER A 42 2.22 16.45 18.43
CA SER A 42 3.46 17.21 18.60
C SER A 42 3.22 18.58 19.22
N ALA A 43 3.63 18.74 20.49
CA ALA A 43 3.39 19.94 21.28
C ALA A 43 3.98 21.24 20.71
N ARG A 44 5.06 21.15 19.94
CA ARG A 44 5.83 22.30 19.44
C ARG A 44 5.67 22.50 17.93
N CYS A 45 4.55 22.06 17.38
CA CYS A 45 4.29 22.10 15.95
C CYS A 45 3.37 23.26 15.57
N ASP A 46 3.78 24.06 14.58
CA ASP A 46 2.90 25.02 13.92
C ASP A 46 2.02 24.28 12.89
N MET A 47 0.86 23.82 13.33
CA MET A 47 -0.13 23.18 12.45
C MET A 47 -0.64 24.11 11.35
N SER A 48 -0.71 25.42 11.61
CA SER A 48 -1.18 26.40 10.63
C SER A 48 -0.22 26.48 9.45
N ARG A 49 1.09 26.46 9.72
CA ARG A 49 2.12 26.38 8.66
C ARG A 49 2.00 25.08 7.87
N ILE A 50 1.97 23.93 8.55
CA ILE A 50 1.85 22.62 7.90
C ILE A 50 0.60 22.53 7.02
N SER A 51 -0.54 22.98 7.55
CA SER A 51 -1.81 23.02 6.84
C SER A 51 -1.68 23.86 5.57
N ARG A 52 -1.18 25.10 5.69
CA ARG A 52 -1.01 26.02 4.57
C ARG A 52 -0.08 25.49 3.49
N GLU A 53 1.09 24.97 3.87
CA GLU A 53 2.09 24.44 2.92
C GLU A 53 1.57 23.19 2.21
N LEU A 54 0.92 22.27 2.95
CA LEU A 54 0.32 21.08 2.37
C LEU A 54 -0.84 21.42 1.43
N ILE A 55 -1.71 22.39 1.77
CA ILE A 55 -2.80 22.85 0.90
C ILE A 55 -2.23 23.50 -0.37
N ASN A 56 -1.23 24.37 -0.23
CA ASN A 56 -0.62 25.04 -1.37
C ASN A 56 -0.03 24.02 -2.35
N CYS A 57 0.75 23.04 -1.85
CA CYS A 57 1.23 21.94 -2.67
C CYS A 57 0.07 21.10 -3.22
N GLY A 58 -0.90 20.74 -2.38
CA GLY A 58 -2.04 19.88 -2.70
C GLY A 58 -2.91 20.41 -3.83
N ARG A 59 -3.18 21.72 -3.84
CA ARG A 59 -3.91 22.41 -4.91
C ARG A 59 -3.20 22.32 -6.25
N THR A 60 -1.87 22.49 -6.28
CA THR A 60 -1.11 22.34 -7.55
C THR A 60 -1.13 20.90 -8.07
N LYS A 61 -1.33 19.91 -7.19
CA LYS A 61 -1.43 18.48 -7.54
C LYS A 61 -2.85 17.99 -7.77
N GLY A 62 -3.87 18.79 -7.43
CA GLY A 62 -5.28 18.46 -7.59
C GLY A 62 -5.86 17.53 -6.52
N ILE A 63 -5.21 17.39 -5.35
CA ILE A 63 -5.60 16.37 -4.35
C ILE A 63 -6.47 16.93 -3.22
N ILE A 64 -6.12 18.09 -2.66
CA ILE A 64 -6.59 18.50 -1.32
C ILE A 64 -7.14 19.92 -1.34
N GLU A 65 -8.30 20.10 -0.70
CA GLU A 65 -8.80 21.39 -0.21
C GLU A 65 -8.50 21.58 1.28
N GLY A 66 -8.77 22.75 1.86
CA GLY A 66 -8.46 23.00 3.28
C GLY A 66 -9.04 21.93 4.22
N PRO A 67 -8.36 21.56 5.32
CA PRO A 67 -8.89 20.59 6.27
C PRO A 67 -10.15 21.14 6.94
N TYR A 68 -11.08 20.25 7.29
CA TYR A 68 -12.25 20.60 8.09
C TYR A 68 -11.88 21.02 9.50
N SER A 69 -10.84 20.39 10.07
CA SER A 69 -10.46 20.64 11.45
C SER A 69 -8.96 20.39 11.69
N LEU A 70 -8.39 21.17 12.62
CA LEU A 70 -7.07 20.97 13.19
C LEU A 70 -7.27 20.55 14.65
N VAL A 71 -6.90 19.32 14.99
CA VAL A 71 -7.18 18.71 16.29
C VAL A 71 -5.89 18.49 17.06
N ASP A 72 -5.69 19.26 18.12
CA ASP A 72 -4.55 19.11 19.03
C ASP A 72 -4.79 18.09 20.14
N GLU A 73 -3.71 17.47 20.59
CA GLU A 73 -3.73 16.65 21.80
C GLU A 73 -3.85 17.51 23.06
N ASP A 74 -4.70 17.09 23.98
CA ASP A 74 -4.80 17.74 25.29
C ASP A 74 -3.51 17.55 26.09
N ASN A 75 -2.99 18.64 26.68
CA ASN A 75 -1.77 18.60 27.48
C ASN A 75 -1.80 17.54 28.60
N GLN A 76 -2.98 17.30 29.20
CA GLN A 76 -3.16 16.30 30.25
C GLN A 76 -3.04 14.85 29.74
N ALA A 77 -3.41 14.60 28.47
CA ALA A 77 -3.37 13.27 27.89
C ALA A 77 -1.94 12.76 27.64
N ARG A 78 -0.95 13.66 27.52
CA ARG A 78 0.46 13.30 27.26
C ARG A 78 1.09 12.37 28.30
N ARG A 79 0.55 12.35 29.53
CA ARG A 79 1.01 11.46 30.61
C ARG A 79 0.32 10.10 30.60
N CYS A 80 -0.71 9.92 29.77
CA CYS A 80 -1.43 8.67 29.65
C CYS A 80 -0.69 7.69 28.74
N ALA A 81 -1.07 6.41 28.82
CA ALA A 81 -0.57 5.40 27.91
C ALA A 81 -0.89 5.73 26.44
N PRO A 82 -0.04 5.34 25.47
CA PRO A 82 -0.20 5.64 24.04
C PRO A 82 -1.57 5.29 23.45
N ILE A 83 -2.13 4.15 23.86
CA ILE A 83 -3.45 3.69 23.40
C ILE A 83 -4.55 4.67 23.84
N VAL A 84 -4.53 5.06 25.12
CA VAL A 84 -5.51 6.03 25.69
C VAL A 84 -5.39 7.39 25.01
N ARG A 85 -4.16 7.82 24.69
CA ARG A 85 -3.90 9.06 23.93
C ARG A 85 -4.55 9.02 22.56
N VAL A 86 -4.39 7.91 21.84
CA VAL A 86 -5.01 7.69 20.52
C VAL A 86 -6.53 7.64 20.60
N GLU A 87 -7.10 6.95 21.59
CA GLU A 87 -8.55 6.87 21.78
C GLU A 87 -9.17 8.25 22.04
N ARG A 88 -8.62 9.01 22.98
CA ARG A 88 -9.09 10.38 23.28
C ARG A 88 -8.99 11.28 22.05
N MET A 89 -7.87 11.20 21.33
CA MET A 89 -7.70 11.96 20.10
C MET A 89 -8.76 11.60 19.05
N PHE A 90 -9.06 10.31 18.91
CA PHE A 90 -10.06 9.85 17.95
C PHE A 90 -11.46 10.34 18.28
N GLU A 91 -11.83 10.38 19.57
CA GLU A 91 -13.10 10.96 20.01
C GLU A 91 -13.17 12.47 19.72
N LYS A 92 -12.06 13.21 19.90
CA LYS A 92 -12.00 14.62 19.48
C LYS A 92 -12.20 14.78 17.98
N VAL A 93 -11.59 13.92 17.16
CA VAL A 93 -11.78 13.94 15.70
C VAL A 93 -13.24 13.73 15.33
N LYS A 94 -13.92 12.75 15.94
CA LYS A 94 -15.36 12.51 15.71
C LYS A 94 -16.22 13.72 16.10
N ALA A 95 -15.93 14.34 17.24
CA ALA A 95 -16.70 15.49 17.72
C ALA A 95 -16.51 16.74 16.83
N ASN A 96 -15.38 16.86 16.13
CA ASN A 96 -15.03 18.02 15.30
C ASN A 96 -15.34 17.83 13.80
N LEU A 97 -15.88 16.67 13.39
CA LEU A 97 -16.19 16.39 12.00
C LEU A 97 -17.67 16.07 11.83
N PRO A 98 -18.30 16.49 10.71
CA PRO A 98 -19.72 16.25 10.46
C PRO A 98 -20.05 14.78 10.14
N GLY A 99 -19.03 13.93 10.00
CA GLY A 99 -19.16 12.51 9.68
C GLY A 99 -17.79 11.82 9.61
N PRO A 100 -17.74 10.55 9.20
CA PRO A 100 -16.48 9.82 9.09
C PRO A 100 -15.49 10.53 8.14
N PRO A 101 -14.23 10.74 8.57
CA PRO A 101 -13.19 11.33 7.72
C PRO A 101 -12.81 10.39 6.58
N GLU A 102 -12.55 10.96 5.40
CA GLU A 102 -11.95 10.28 4.26
C GLU A 102 -10.44 10.07 4.48
N PHE A 103 -9.82 10.98 5.24
CA PHE A 103 -8.38 10.98 5.48
C PHE A 103 -8.01 11.69 6.79
N LEU A 104 -6.96 11.23 7.46
CA LEU A 104 -6.35 11.94 8.60
C LEU A 104 -4.83 12.08 8.42
N LEU A 105 -4.34 13.32 8.53
CA LEU A 105 -2.92 13.62 8.61
C LEU A 105 -2.50 13.64 10.08
N CYS A 106 -1.67 12.69 10.50
CA CYS A 106 -1.20 12.57 11.87
C CYS A 106 0.20 13.19 12.02
N VAL A 107 0.32 14.22 12.84
CA VAL A 107 1.58 14.86 13.18
C VAL A 107 2.12 14.21 14.45
N LEU A 108 3.21 13.47 14.31
CA LEU A 108 3.85 12.74 15.40
C LEU A 108 4.90 13.61 16.11
N PRO A 109 5.10 13.42 17.43
CA PRO A 109 6.06 14.21 18.20
C PRO A 109 7.50 13.92 17.80
N GLU A 110 7.82 12.67 17.47
CA GLU A 110 9.19 12.20 17.28
C GLU A 110 9.29 11.21 16.14
N ARG A 111 10.48 11.12 15.51
CA ARG A 111 10.74 10.23 14.37
C ARG A 111 11.13 8.81 14.80
N LYS A 112 11.98 8.69 15.82
CA LYS A 112 12.47 7.40 16.32
C LYS A 112 11.66 7.01 17.54
N ASN A 113 11.37 5.71 17.70
CA ASN A 113 10.70 5.15 18.88
C ASN A 113 9.35 5.81 19.24
N CYS A 114 8.60 6.29 18.24
CA CYS A 114 7.28 6.88 18.47
C CYS A 114 6.27 5.80 18.86
N ASP A 115 5.85 5.83 20.12
CA ASP A 115 4.88 4.93 20.73
C ASP A 115 3.42 5.15 20.25
N ILE A 116 3.14 6.31 19.63
CA ILE A 116 1.83 6.63 19.05
C ILE A 116 1.62 6.00 17.68
N TYR A 117 2.67 5.79 16.87
CA TYR A 117 2.50 5.35 15.47
C TYR A 117 1.75 4.02 15.36
N GLY A 118 2.15 3.02 16.14
CA GLY A 118 1.53 1.69 16.14
C GLY A 118 0.04 1.72 16.52
N PRO A 119 -0.31 2.21 17.72
CA PRO A 119 -1.70 2.35 18.15
C PRO A 119 -2.55 3.21 17.20
N TRP A 120 -2.00 4.32 16.67
CA TRP A 120 -2.71 5.17 15.69
C TRP A 120 -3.01 4.41 14.40
N LYS A 121 -2.05 3.64 13.89
CA LYS A 121 -2.23 2.81 12.69
C LYS A 121 -3.23 1.69 12.93
N LYS A 122 -3.16 1.00 14.07
CA LYS A 122 -4.12 -0.05 14.45
C LYS A 122 -5.54 0.52 14.51
N LYS A 123 -5.75 1.61 15.25
CA LYS A 123 -7.07 2.24 15.41
C LYS A 123 -7.69 2.60 14.06
N ASN A 124 -6.93 3.26 13.20
CA ASN A 124 -7.48 3.76 11.94
C ASN A 124 -7.58 2.68 10.86
N LEU A 125 -6.55 1.85 10.65
CA LEU A 125 -6.52 0.89 9.53
C LEU A 125 -7.32 -0.38 9.82
N HIS A 126 -7.31 -0.88 11.05
CA HIS A 126 -7.95 -2.15 11.40
C HIS A 126 -9.36 -1.96 11.96
N GLU A 127 -9.54 -1.02 12.89
CA GLU A 127 -10.83 -0.87 13.59
C GLU A 127 -11.80 0.04 12.83
N MET A 128 -11.31 1.12 12.19
CA MET A 128 -12.17 2.16 11.61
C MET A 128 -12.17 2.21 10.08
N GLY A 129 -11.19 1.60 9.41
CA GLY A 129 -11.04 1.66 7.95
C GLY A 129 -10.69 3.05 7.39
N ILE A 130 -10.07 3.94 8.18
CA ILE A 130 -9.72 5.31 7.79
C ILE A 130 -8.29 5.37 7.26
N VAL A 131 -8.11 5.98 6.09
CA VAL A 131 -6.79 6.19 5.49
C VAL A 131 -6.02 7.27 6.26
N THR A 132 -4.76 6.98 6.61
CA THR A 132 -3.92 7.92 7.35
C THR A 132 -2.52 8.10 6.77
N GLN A 133 -1.98 9.31 6.92
CA GLN A 133 -0.57 9.61 6.65
C GLN A 133 0.05 10.28 7.87
N CYS A 134 1.16 9.73 8.35
CA CYS A 134 1.90 10.33 9.47
C CYS A 134 3.04 11.20 8.94
N ILE A 135 3.29 12.33 9.59
CA ILE A 135 4.48 13.16 9.36
C ILE A 135 5.13 13.48 10.70
N VAL A 136 6.42 13.83 10.65
CA VAL A 136 7.16 14.30 11.82
C VAL A 136 7.67 15.70 11.49
N PRO A 137 7.27 16.74 12.24
CA PRO A 137 7.70 18.12 12.01
C PRO A 137 9.23 18.22 11.90
N SER A 138 9.70 18.96 10.90
CA SER A 138 11.13 19.20 10.69
C SER A 138 11.35 20.53 9.97
N ALA A 139 12.50 21.16 10.21
CA ALA A 139 12.93 22.35 9.46
C ALA A 139 13.15 22.07 7.97
N LYS A 140 13.30 20.80 7.56
CA LYS A 140 13.52 20.40 6.16
C LYS A 140 12.23 20.18 5.35
N MET A 141 11.07 20.51 5.91
CA MET A 141 9.79 20.43 5.20
C MET A 141 9.71 21.55 4.16
N ASN A 142 9.96 21.20 2.91
CA ASN A 142 9.83 22.08 1.74
C ASN A 142 8.81 21.51 0.75
N ASP A 143 8.58 22.18 -0.37
CA ASP A 143 7.64 21.74 -1.40
C ASP A 143 7.89 20.31 -1.89
N GLN A 144 9.16 19.89 -1.98
CA GLN A 144 9.52 18.52 -2.37
C GLN A 144 9.10 17.51 -1.30
N TYR A 145 9.23 17.83 -0.02
CA TYR A 145 8.74 17.02 1.08
C TYR A 145 7.22 16.85 1.02
N PHE A 146 6.46 17.96 0.92
CA PHE A 146 5.00 17.91 0.84
C PHE A 146 4.51 17.21 -0.42
N THR A 147 5.20 17.41 -1.56
CA THR A 147 4.93 16.66 -2.79
C THR A 147 5.08 15.16 -2.54
N ASN A 148 6.17 14.70 -1.91
CA ASN A 148 6.35 13.28 -1.61
C ASN A 148 5.29 12.73 -0.63
N VAL A 149 4.84 13.54 0.32
CA VAL A 149 3.73 13.18 1.22
C VAL A 149 2.43 13.04 0.42
N LEU A 150 2.13 13.98 -0.47
CA LEU A 150 0.94 13.97 -1.33
C LEU A 150 0.93 12.78 -2.30
N LEU A 151 2.08 12.38 -2.85
CA LEU A 151 2.20 11.16 -3.66
C LEU A 151 1.76 9.91 -2.88
N LYS A 152 2.09 9.83 -1.59
CA LYS A 152 1.66 8.71 -0.72
C LYS A 152 0.18 8.80 -0.39
N ILE A 153 -0.34 10.00 -0.13
CA ILE A 153 -1.76 10.22 0.17
C ILE A 153 -2.62 9.81 -1.02
N ASN A 154 -2.27 10.29 -2.22
CA ASN A 154 -3.00 9.98 -3.45
C ASN A 154 -3.08 8.47 -3.69
N ALA A 155 -1.95 7.77 -3.62
CA ALA A 155 -1.89 6.33 -3.82
C ALA A 155 -2.74 5.55 -2.79
N LYS A 156 -2.71 5.96 -1.52
CA LYS A 156 -3.50 5.31 -0.45
C LYS A 156 -5.01 5.49 -0.61
N LEU A 157 -5.43 6.58 -1.26
CA LEU A 157 -6.84 6.87 -1.52
C LEU A 157 -7.30 6.35 -2.90
N GLY A 158 -6.47 5.55 -3.58
CA GLY A 158 -6.79 4.93 -4.86
C GLY A 158 -6.47 5.77 -6.10
N GLY A 159 -5.85 6.93 -5.92
CA GLY A 159 -5.34 7.75 -7.01
C GLY A 159 -4.08 7.18 -7.65
N MET A 160 -3.70 7.74 -8.79
CA MET A 160 -2.52 7.34 -9.55
C MET A 160 -1.62 8.52 -9.83
N ASN A 161 -0.36 8.40 -9.43
CA ASN A 161 0.60 9.50 -9.55
C ASN A 161 1.11 9.63 -10.99
N SER A 162 1.50 8.51 -11.59
CA SER A 162 2.03 8.38 -12.95
C SER A 162 1.76 6.97 -13.48
N LYS A 163 1.82 6.80 -14.80
CA LYS A 163 1.85 5.49 -15.49
C LYS A 163 3.11 5.38 -16.34
N LEU A 164 3.52 4.17 -16.70
CA LEU A 164 4.47 4.03 -17.81
C LEU A 164 3.78 4.43 -19.13
N ALA A 165 4.50 5.05 -20.06
CA ALA A 165 3.95 5.38 -21.38
C ALA A 165 3.51 4.12 -22.14
N LEU A 166 4.24 3.01 -21.96
CA LEU A 166 3.86 1.69 -22.48
C LEU A 166 2.58 1.16 -21.83
N GLU A 167 2.41 1.36 -20.52
CA GLU A 167 1.18 0.98 -19.82
C GLU A 167 -0.01 1.81 -20.33
N HIS A 168 0.19 3.13 -20.46
CA HIS A 168 -0.83 4.04 -20.94
C HIS A 168 -1.31 3.68 -22.35
N SER A 169 -0.38 3.30 -23.23
CA SER A 169 -0.67 2.83 -24.59
C SER A 169 -1.03 1.34 -24.70
N ARG A 170 -1.04 0.60 -23.59
CA ARG A 170 -1.30 -0.86 -23.52
C ARG A 170 -0.36 -1.68 -24.41
N LYS A 171 0.92 -1.32 -24.40
CA LYS A 171 2.01 -1.92 -25.19
C LYS A 171 3.11 -2.54 -24.33
N ILE A 172 2.86 -2.80 -23.05
CA ILE A 172 3.82 -3.53 -22.22
C ILE A 172 3.96 -4.94 -22.79
N PRO A 173 5.17 -5.34 -23.23
CA PRO A 173 5.42 -6.67 -23.74
C PRO A 173 5.03 -7.75 -22.71
N VAL A 174 4.58 -8.91 -23.19
CA VAL A 174 4.13 -10.05 -22.38
C VAL A 174 2.82 -9.79 -21.62
N ILE A 175 2.73 -8.72 -20.83
CA ILE A 175 1.59 -8.42 -19.96
C ILE A 175 0.31 -8.09 -20.73
N ASN A 176 0.39 -7.34 -21.84
CA ASN A 176 -0.81 -6.90 -22.57
C ASN A 176 -1.31 -7.91 -23.62
N LYS A 177 -0.59 -9.03 -23.83
CA LYS A 177 -0.99 -10.06 -24.79
C LYS A 177 -2.11 -10.95 -24.27
N ILE A 178 -2.04 -11.31 -22.99
CA ILE A 178 -2.99 -12.18 -22.29
C ILE A 178 -3.24 -11.66 -20.88
N PRO A 179 -4.40 -11.93 -20.26
CA PRO A 179 -4.67 -11.59 -18.86
C PRO A 179 -3.54 -12.04 -17.94
N THR A 180 -2.81 -11.07 -17.39
CA THR A 180 -1.60 -11.34 -16.60
C THR A 180 -1.73 -10.69 -15.23
N ILE A 181 -1.61 -11.49 -14.17
CA ILE A 181 -1.46 -11.00 -12.80
C ILE A 181 0.03 -10.98 -12.42
N ILE A 182 0.45 -9.92 -11.74
CA ILE A 182 1.81 -9.77 -11.21
C ILE A 182 1.71 -9.86 -9.69
N LEU A 183 2.48 -10.77 -9.10
CA LEU A 183 2.58 -11.00 -7.68
C LEU A 183 3.95 -10.55 -7.16
N GLY A 184 3.97 -9.90 -6.01
CA GLY A 184 5.17 -9.65 -5.22
C GLY A 184 5.03 -10.30 -3.86
N MET A 185 6.03 -11.07 -3.42
CA MET A 185 5.99 -11.90 -2.23
C MET A 185 7.21 -11.61 -1.35
N ASP A 186 6.98 -11.36 -0.07
CA ASP A 186 8.03 -11.09 0.93
C ASP A 186 7.63 -11.66 2.30
N VAL A 187 8.64 -11.99 3.11
CA VAL A 187 8.47 -12.37 4.52
C VAL A 187 9.35 -11.48 5.39
N SER A 188 8.72 -10.83 6.35
CA SER A 188 9.40 -10.01 7.35
C SER A 188 9.48 -10.74 8.69
N HIS A 189 10.66 -10.77 9.29
CA HIS A 189 10.89 -11.35 10.61
C HIS A 189 10.93 -10.29 11.73
N GLY A 190 10.69 -10.72 12.97
CA GLY A 190 10.91 -9.90 14.15
C GLY A 190 12.37 -9.46 14.30
N SER A 191 12.59 -8.35 15.02
CA SER A 191 13.94 -7.82 15.26
C SER A 191 14.86 -8.85 15.93
N PRO A 192 16.18 -8.80 15.66
CA PRO A 192 17.15 -9.69 16.29
C PRO A 192 17.01 -9.71 17.81
N GLY A 193 17.00 -10.92 18.40
CA GLY A 193 16.84 -11.12 19.85
C GLY A 193 15.40 -11.32 20.33
N ARG A 194 14.38 -11.17 19.47
CA ARG A 194 12.98 -11.51 19.81
C ARG A 194 12.54 -12.76 19.06
N SER A 195 12.78 -13.93 19.66
CA SER A 195 12.51 -15.24 19.05
C SER A 195 11.04 -15.65 18.99
N ASP A 196 10.18 -14.97 19.75
CA ASP A 196 8.75 -15.24 19.91
C ASP A 196 7.87 -14.44 18.94
N ILE A 197 8.43 -13.43 18.26
CA ILE A 197 7.67 -12.62 17.31
C ILE A 197 7.39 -13.44 16.04
N PRO A 198 6.12 -13.57 15.62
CA PRO A 198 5.77 -14.28 14.39
C PRO A 198 6.38 -13.60 13.17
N SER A 199 6.71 -14.40 12.16
CA SER A 199 7.01 -13.86 10.83
C SER A 199 5.71 -13.36 10.18
N ILE A 200 5.83 -12.37 9.30
CA ILE A 200 4.72 -11.81 8.55
C ILE A 200 4.97 -12.04 7.07
N ALA A 201 4.15 -12.88 6.44
CA ALA A 201 4.13 -13.05 5.00
C ALA A 201 3.19 -12.01 4.37
N ALA A 202 3.68 -11.33 3.33
CA ALA A 202 2.92 -10.36 2.57
C ALA A 202 3.00 -10.69 1.08
N VAL A 203 1.84 -10.79 0.44
CA VAL A 203 1.74 -10.92 -1.02
C VAL A 203 0.92 -9.77 -1.56
N VAL A 204 1.43 -9.11 -2.59
CA VAL A 204 0.69 -8.12 -3.36
C VAL A 204 0.31 -8.68 -4.72
N GLY A 205 -0.90 -8.40 -5.18
CA GLY A 205 -1.36 -8.77 -6.53
C GLY A 205 -1.79 -7.55 -7.33
N SER A 206 -1.35 -7.48 -8.60
CA SER A 206 -1.76 -6.41 -9.51
C SER A 206 -3.26 -6.45 -9.77
N ARG A 207 -3.83 -5.27 -10.05
CA ARG A 207 -5.28 -5.07 -10.27
C ARG A 207 -5.51 -4.36 -11.60
N CYS A 208 -6.76 -4.42 -12.09
CA CYS A 208 -7.20 -3.63 -13.24
C CYS A 208 -6.40 -3.90 -14.52
N TRP A 209 -6.14 -5.18 -14.85
CA TRP A 209 -5.52 -5.55 -16.12
C TRP A 209 -6.29 -4.92 -17.29
N PRO A 210 -5.62 -4.33 -18.31
CA PRO A 210 -4.20 -4.46 -18.67
C PRO A 210 -3.22 -3.49 -18.00
N LEU A 211 -3.64 -2.76 -16.95
CA LEU A 211 -2.77 -1.87 -16.19
C LEU A 211 -1.94 -2.64 -15.14
N ILE A 212 -0.82 -2.06 -14.71
CA ILE A 212 0.11 -2.66 -13.74
C ILE A 212 0.43 -1.75 -12.56
N SER A 213 -0.17 -0.56 -12.48
CA SER A 213 0.14 0.46 -11.48
C SER A 213 -0.62 0.34 -10.15
N ARG A 214 -1.57 -0.60 -10.02
CA ARG A 214 -2.39 -0.78 -8.81
C ARG A 214 -2.23 -2.18 -8.25
N TYR A 215 -2.05 -2.27 -6.92
CA TYR A 215 -1.86 -3.53 -6.21
C TYR A 215 -2.77 -3.62 -4.99
N ARG A 216 -3.18 -4.83 -4.64
CA ARG A 216 -3.81 -5.18 -3.37
C ARG A 216 -2.84 -6.04 -2.56
N ALA A 217 -2.71 -5.76 -1.26
CA ALA A 217 -1.94 -6.60 -0.35
C ALA A 217 -2.86 -7.61 0.36
N SER A 218 -2.36 -8.81 0.58
CA SER A 218 -2.87 -9.77 1.55
C SER A 218 -1.72 -10.22 2.44
N VAL A 219 -1.98 -10.28 3.75
CA VAL A 219 -0.96 -10.48 4.78
C VAL A 219 -1.40 -11.59 5.72
N ARG A 220 -0.47 -12.46 6.13
CA ARG A 220 -0.70 -13.53 7.10
C ARG A 220 0.47 -13.61 8.06
N THR A 221 0.18 -13.98 9.31
CA THR A 221 1.21 -14.32 10.29
C THR A 221 1.55 -15.79 10.16
N GLN A 222 2.82 -16.13 10.29
CA GLN A 222 3.31 -17.50 10.33
C GLN A 222 4.33 -17.68 11.47
N SER A 223 4.75 -18.92 11.69
CA SER A 223 5.69 -19.26 12.76
C SER A 223 6.97 -18.41 12.70
N PRO A 224 7.56 -18.04 13.84
CA PRO A 224 8.76 -17.20 13.90
C PRO A 224 9.90 -17.74 13.02
N LYS A 225 10.56 -16.85 12.26
CA LYS A 225 11.73 -17.15 11.42
C LYS A 225 11.51 -18.20 10.32
N VAL A 226 10.26 -18.50 9.99
CA VAL A 226 9.95 -19.28 8.79
C VAL A 226 9.96 -18.33 7.60
N GLU A 227 10.80 -18.62 6.60
CA GLU A 227 10.91 -17.85 5.36
C GLU A 227 9.91 -18.32 4.30
N MET A 228 9.61 -19.61 4.22
CA MET A 228 8.65 -20.13 3.23
C MET A 228 7.23 -19.75 3.61
N ILE A 229 6.45 -19.23 2.67
CA ILE A 229 5.07 -18.82 2.93
C ILE A 229 4.17 -20.06 2.98
N ASP A 230 3.56 -20.33 4.14
CA ASP A 230 2.72 -21.51 4.39
C ASP A 230 1.22 -21.28 4.14
N SER A 231 0.85 -20.05 3.82
CA SER A 231 -0.53 -19.57 3.74
C SER A 231 -0.93 -19.12 2.33
N LEU A 232 -0.16 -19.52 1.31
CA LEU A 232 -0.50 -19.27 -0.09
C LEU A 232 -1.75 -20.07 -0.49
N PHE A 233 -1.85 -21.30 0.01
CA PHE A 233 -3.01 -22.18 -0.08
C PHE A 233 -3.42 -22.64 1.33
N LYS A 234 -4.68 -22.43 1.70
CA LYS A 234 -5.20 -22.82 3.01
C LYS A 234 -6.58 -23.48 2.84
N PRO A 235 -6.63 -24.79 2.56
CA PRO A 235 -7.89 -25.50 2.41
C PRO A 235 -8.66 -25.50 3.73
N LEU A 236 -9.98 -25.35 3.62
CA LEU A 236 -10.95 -25.42 4.71
C LEU A 236 -11.78 -26.69 4.58
N ASP A 237 -12.35 -27.14 5.69
CA ASP A 237 -13.18 -28.36 5.75
C ASP A 237 -14.41 -28.32 4.83
N ASN A 238 -14.90 -27.12 4.51
CA ASN A 238 -16.02 -26.91 3.59
C ASN A 238 -15.62 -26.98 2.10
N GLY A 239 -14.39 -27.44 1.81
CA GLY A 239 -13.78 -27.49 0.49
C GLY A 239 -13.27 -26.13 -0.02
N LYS A 240 -13.55 -25.00 0.63
CA LYS A 240 -13.05 -23.70 0.16
C LYS A 240 -11.58 -23.52 0.51
N ASP A 241 -10.97 -22.51 -0.10
CA ASP A 241 -9.62 -22.06 0.20
C ASP A 241 -9.64 -20.64 0.81
N ASP A 242 -8.91 -20.45 1.89
CA ASP A 242 -8.70 -19.18 2.60
C ASP A 242 -7.27 -18.62 2.43
N GLY A 243 -6.53 -19.23 1.51
CA GLY A 243 -5.17 -18.87 1.15
C GLY A 243 -5.07 -17.52 0.44
N ILE A 244 -3.88 -16.94 0.53
CA ILE A 244 -3.57 -15.61 -0.03
C ILE A 244 -3.78 -15.59 -1.55
N ILE A 245 -3.39 -16.65 -2.26
CA ILE A 245 -3.45 -16.67 -3.72
C ILE A 245 -4.89 -16.58 -4.21
N ARG A 246 -5.82 -17.32 -3.59
CA ARG A 246 -7.24 -17.23 -3.97
C ARG A 246 -7.82 -15.85 -3.71
N GLU A 247 -7.49 -15.22 -2.59
CA GLU A 247 -7.93 -13.85 -2.30
C GLU A 247 -7.53 -12.89 -3.43
N LEU A 248 -6.26 -12.96 -3.87
CA LEU A 248 -5.73 -12.09 -4.92
C LEU A 248 -6.27 -12.43 -6.31
N LEU A 249 -6.49 -13.71 -6.63
CA LEU A 249 -7.10 -14.11 -7.91
C LEU A 249 -8.55 -13.64 -8.03
N LEU A 250 -9.32 -13.69 -6.94
CA LEU A 250 -10.70 -13.16 -6.91
C LEU A 250 -10.71 -11.64 -7.08
N ASP A 251 -9.81 -10.93 -6.42
CA ASP A 251 -9.68 -9.48 -6.57
C ASP A 251 -9.23 -9.09 -7.99
N PHE A 252 -8.31 -9.85 -8.59
CA PHE A 252 -7.92 -9.66 -9.99
C PHE A 252 -9.12 -9.86 -10.93
N TYR A 253 -9.86 -10.96 -10.79
CA TYR A 253 -11.02 -11.27 -11.62
C TYR A 253 -12.07 -10.17 -11.57
N THR A 254 -12.41 -9.70 -10.36
CA THR A 254 -13.40 -8.64 -10.16
C THR A 254 -12.93 -7.29 -10.71
N THR A 255 -11.64 -6.99 -10.67
CA THR A 255 -11.09 -5.71 -11.15
C THR A 255 -10.68 -5.71 -12.62
N SER A 256 -10.62 -6.87 -13.27
CA SER A 256 -10.09 -7.04 -14.64
C SER A 256 -11.14 -7.45 -15.65
N GLN A 257 -12.36 -6.91 -15.52
CA GLN A 257 -13.49 -7.18 -16.42
C GLN A 257 -13.86 -8.67 -16.47
N GLN A 258 -13.84 -9.33 -15.31
CA GLN A 258 -14.19 -10.76 -15.20
C GLN A 258 -13.29 -11.66 -16.08
N ARG A 259 -12.07 -11.22 -16.39
CA ARG A 259 -11.06 -12.06 -17.02
C ARG A 259 -10.25 -12.79 -15.97
N LYS A 260 -10.14 -14.09 -16.18
CA LYS A 260 -9.25 -14.96 -15.42
C LYS A 260 -7.82 -14.69 -15.86
N PRO A 261 -6.82 -14.70 -14.96
CA PRO A 261 -5.45 -14.65 -15.39
C PRO A 261 -5.13 -15.92 -16.19
N GLU A 262 -4.46 -15.74 -17.31
CA GLU A 262 -3.84 -16.80 -18.13
C GLU A 262 -2.31 -16.82 -17.93
N GLN A 263 -1.79 -15.83 -17.21
CA GLN A 263 -0.40 -15.75 -16.83
C GLN A 263 -0.24 -15.19 -15.43
N ILE A 264 0.69 -15.77 -14.66
CA ILE A 264 1.09 -15.30 -13.35
C ILE A 264 2.58 -14.99 -13.40
N ILE A 265 2.97 -13.75 -13.10
CA ILE A 265 4.37 -13.35 -12.91
C ILE A 265 4.61 -13.16 -11.42
N ILE A 266 5.63 -13.79 -10.86
CA ILE A 266 5.91 -13.76 -9.43
C ILE A 266 7.30 -13.21 -9.19
N PHE A 267 7.40 -12.21 -8.32
CA PHE A 267 8.65 -11.72 -7.74
C PHE A 267 8.70 -12.11 -6.27
N ARG A 268 9.62 -13.00 -5.91
CA ARG A 268 9.86 -13.44 -4.53
C ARG A 268 11.15 -12.81 -4.00
N ASP A 269 11.01 -11.96 -2.99
CA ASP A 269 12.13 -11.25 -2.36
C ASP A 269 12.75 -12.05 -1.21
N GLY A 270 13.96 -11.74 -0.75
CA GLY A 270 14.49 -12.20 0.55
C GLY A 270 14.85 -13.69 0.68
N VAL A 271 14.89 -14.45 -0.41
CA VAL A 271 15.31 -15.85 -0.41
C VAL A 271 16.70 -16.01 -1.01
N SER A 272 17.58 -16.77 -0.35
CA SER A 272 18.92 -17.07 -0.88
C SER A 272 18.88 -18.26 -1.84
N GLU A 273 19.88 -18.38 -2.73
CA GLU A 273 20.03 -19.52 -3.64
C GLU A 273 19.80 -20.91 -3.00
N SER A 274 20.29 -21.11 -1.77
CA SER A 274 20.12 -22.37 -1.02
C SER A 274 18.66 -22.73 -0.70
N GLN A 275 17.75 -21.75 -0.75
CA GLN A 275 16.33 -21.88 -0.46
C GLN A 275 15.47 -22.01 -1.73
N PHE A 276 16.03 -21.83 -2.93
CA PHE A 276 15.25 -21.87 -4.18
C PHE A 276 14.49 -23.18 -4.35
N SER A 277 15.12 -24.31 -4.06
CA SER A 277 14.46 -25.63 -4.11
C SER A 277 13.27 -25.71 -3.13
N GLN A 278 13.35 -25.06 -1.97
CA GLN A 278 12.23 -25.03 -1.01
C GLN A 278 11.08 -24.17 -1.55
N VAL A 279 11.37 -23.01 -2.14
CA VAL A 279 10.34 -22.16 -2.74
C VAL A 279 9.63 -22.90 -3.88
N LEU A 280 10.38 -23.54 -4.78
CA LEU A 280 9.82 -24.32 -5.88
C LEU A 280 8.96 -25.49 -5.38
N ASN A 281 9.40 -26.20 -4.34
CA ASN A 281 8.67 -27.37 -3.85
C ASN A 281 7.48 -27.03 -2.95
N LEU A 282 7.52 -25.90 -2.24
CA LEU A 282 6.50 -25.57 -1.23
C LEU A 282 5.58 -24.43 -1.66
N GLU A 283 6.13 -23.31 -2.16
CA GLU A 283 5.33 -22.14 -2.51
C GLU A 283 4.67 -22.31 -3.88
N VAL A 284 5.43 -22.77 -4.89
CA VAL A 284 4.89 -22.99 -6.24
C VAL A 284 3.85 -24.11 -6.24
N ASP A 285 4.07 -25.19 -5.48
CA ASP A 285 3.08 -26.26 -5.31
C ASP A 285 1.76 -25.72 -4.72
N GLN A 286 1.80 -24.89 -3.68
CA GLN A 286 0.60 -24.24 -3.14
C GLN A 286 -0.10 -23.37 -4.19
N ILE A 287 0.65 -22.58 -4.96
CA ILE A 287 0.07 -21.75 -6.03
C ILE A 287 -0.60 -22.62 -7.09
N ILE A 288 0.06 -23.69 -7.53
CA ILE A 288 -0.48 -24.64 -8.51
C ILE A 288 -1.75 -25.29 -7.98
N LYS A 289 -1.80 -25.70 -6.71
CA LYS A 289 -3.01 -26.26 -6.08
C LYS A 289 -4.19 -25.31 -6.13
N VAL A 290 -3.98 -24.01 -5.88
CA VAL A 290 -5.04 -23.02 -5.98
C VAL A 290 -5.50 -22.85 -7.43
N VAL A 291 -4.55 -22.73 -8.35
CA VAL A 291 -4.80 -22.42 -9.75
C VAL A 291 -5.45 -23.61 -10.50
N LEU A 292 -5.04 -24.85 -10.20
CA LEU A 292 -5.65 -26.07 -10.75
C LEU A 292 -6.93 -26.48 -10.02
N GLY A 293 -7.02 -26.20 -8.72
CA GLY A 293 -8.10 -26.68 -7.87
C GLY A 293 -9.35 -25.79 -7.78
N THR A 294 -9.41 -24.62 -8.42
CA THR A 294 -10.39 -23.59 -8.01
C THR A 294 -11.83 -23.76 -8.51
N TYR A 295 -12.69 -24.25 -7.62
CA TYR A 295 -13.97 -23.73 -7.07
C TYR A 295 -14.85 -22.63 -7.72
N LEU A 296 -14.54 -22.00 -8.86
CA LEU A 296 -15.53 -21.15 -9.61
C LEU A 296 -16.01 -21.78 -10.93
N ALA A 297 -16.13 -23.11 -11.03
CA ALA A 297 -16.28 -23.79 -12.32
C ALA A 297 -15.16 -23.35 -13.30
N TRP A 298 -13.90 -23.47 -12.87
CA TRP A 298 -12.74 -23.33 -13.73
C TRP A 298 -12.51 -24.69 -14.38
N GLU A 299 -12.90 -24.86 -15.64
CA GLU A 299 -12.31 -25.92 -16.44
C GLU A 299 -10.88 -25.47 -16.77
N THR A 300 -9.90 -26.11 -16.11
CA THR A 300 -8.45 -26.08 -16.38
C THR A 300 -7.79 -24.71 -16.60
N PHE A 301 -7.01 -24.23 -15.63
CA PHE A 301 -5.98 -23.22 -15.92
C PHE A 301 -4.87 -23.86 -16.75
N SER A 302 -4.74 -23.44 -18.01
CA SER A 302 -3.66 -23.84 -18.94
C SER A 302 -2.62 -22.72 -19.12
N GLY A 303 -2.55 -21.81 -18.16
CA GLY A 303 -1.74 -20.59 -18.23
C GLY A 303 -0.27 -20.79 -17.82
N ASN A 304 0.54 -19.77 -18.05
CA ASN A 304 1.97 -19.80 -17.73
C ASN A 304 2.24 -19.17 -16.35
N VAL A 305 3.10 -19.80 -15.55
CA VAL A 305 3.63 -19.22 -14.30
C VAL A 305 5.11 -18.90 -14.50
N LEU A 306 5.49 -17.63 -14.36
CA LEU A 306 6.87 -17.15 -14.45
C LEU A 306 7.32 -16.70 -13.05
N PHE A 307 8.37 -17.33 -12.54
CA PHE A 307 8.87 -17.08 -11.18
C PHE A 307 10.26 -16.43 -11.22
N PHE A 308 10.41 -15.30 -10.54
CA PHE A 308 11.64 -14.54 -10.43
C PHE A 308 12.02 -14.37 -8.96
N PHE A 309 13.25 -14.74 -8.62
CA PHE A 309 13.84 -14.46 -7.32
C PHE A 309 14.54 -13.09 -7.38
N THR A 310 14.29 -12.23 -6.39
CA THR A 310 15.03 -10.98 -6.22
C THR A 310 15.92 -11.10 -5.00
N GLU A 311 17.23 -11.17 -5.21
CA GLU A 311 18.23 -11.10 -4.14
C GLU A 311 18.70 -9.65 -3.96
N PHE A 312 19.09 -9.31 -2.73
CA PHE A 312 19.78 -8.06 -2.38
C PHE A 312 21.25 -8.32 -2.07
#